data_AF-A0A7C9GM86-F1
#
_entry.id   AF-A0A7C9GM86-F1
#
_cell.length_a   1.000
_cell.length_b   1.000
_cell.length_c   1.000
_cell.angle_alpha   90.00
_cell.angle_beta   90.00
_cell.angle_gamma   90.00
#
_symmetry.space_group_name_H-M   'P 1'
#
loop_
_entity.id
_entity.type
_entity.pdbx_description
1 polymer ?
#
loop_
_entity_poly.entity_id
_entity_poly.type
_entity_poly.pdbx_seq_one_letter_code
_entity_poly.pdbx_strand_id
1 'polypeptide(L)'
;MGFTKSQVIDSTADKYPFTQRLAAKIHNQHFEAQGLQWSSKQDDGIAVMLFEDRVNKNSLSVIIESKSVSESESAMEDIETIIDDLAMVPINIGGGDPDD
;
A
#
# COMPACT_ATOMS: atom_id res chain seq x y z
N MET A 1 4.66 4.65 -25.01
CA MET A 1 5.14 5.69 -24.06
C MET A 1 6.58 5.33 -23.67
N GLY A 2 7.52 6.27 -23.71
CA GLY A 2 8.97 6.00 -23.57
C GLY A 2 9.53 6.27 -22.17
N PHE A 3 8.88 5.80 -21.12
CA PHE A 3 9.35 5.99 -19.74
C PHE A 3 10.12 4.76 -19.26
N THR A 4 11.20 4.97 -18.50
CA THR A 4 11.94 3.87 -17.88
C THR A 4 11.25 3.41 -16.60
N LYS A 5 11.47 2.15 -16.21
CA LYS A 5 10.98 1.60 -14.94
C LYS A 5 11.36 2.50 -13.74
N SER A 6 12.58 3.04 -13.74
CA SER A 6 13.08 3.95 -12.70
C SER A 6 12.35 5.29 -12.60
N GLN A 7 11.74 5.77 -13.67
CA GLN A 7 10.99 7.03 -13.68
C GLN A 7 9.57 6.87 -13.13
N VAL A 8 9.09 5.64 -12.98
CA VAL A 8 7.69 5.34 -12.65
C VAL A 8 7.61 4.39 -11.46
N ILE A 9 8.10 3.16 -11.63
CA ILE A 9 7.96 2.07 -10.66
C ILE A 9 8.98 2.21 -9.52
N ASP A 10 10.25 2.47 -9.84
CA ASP A 10 11.29 2.59 -8.81
C ASP A 10 11.48 4.04 -8.32
N SER A 11 10.51 4.91 -8.62
CA SER A 11 10.58 6.34 -8.31
C SER A 11 10.37 6.63 -6.83
N THR A 12 10.96 7.72 -6.35
CA THR A 12 10.81 8.21 -4.98
C THR A 12 9.52 9.03 -4.82
N ALA A 13 9.10 9.27 -3.58
CA ALA A 13 7.80 9.90 -3.28
C ALA A 13 7.60 11.29 -3.92
N ASP A 14 8.68 12.04 -4.20
CA ASP A 14 8.63 13.32 -4.93
C ASP A 14 8.08 13.17 -6.36
N LYS A 15 8.07 11.96 -6.92
CA LYS A 15 7.53 11.66 -8.25
C LYS A 15 6.08 11.23 -8.25
N TYR A 16 5.43 11.08 -7.09
CA TYR A 16 4.01 10.67 -7.02
C TYR A 16 3.06 11.55 -7.85
N PRO A 17 3.19 12.89 -7.86
CA PRO A 17 2.35 13.71 -8.74
C PRO A 17 2.53 13.39 -10.22
N PHE A 18 3.74 12.99 -10.64
CA PHE A 18 4.02 12.59 -12.01
C PHE A 18 3.44 11.22 -12.34
N THR A 19 3.63 10.22 -11.48
CA THR A 19 3.11 8.86 -11.70
C THR A 19 1.59 8.83 -11.66
N GLN A 20 0.95 9.66 -10.83
CA GLN A 20 -0.51 9.84 -10.83
C GLN A 20 -1.02 10.43 -12.15
N ARG A 21 -0.38 11.48 -12.68
CA ARG A 21 -0.73 12.04 -14.00
C ARG A 21 -0.53 11.04 -15.13
N LEU A 22 0.51 10.21 -15.04
CA LEU A 22 0.74 9.13 -15.99
C LEU A 22 -0.38 8.09 -15.93
N ALA A 23 -0.78 7.64 -14.75
CA ALA A 23 -1.89 6.72 -14.56
C ALA A 23 -3.21 7.28 -15.14
N ALA A 24 -3.51 8.56 -14.88
CA ALA A 24 -4.69 9.24 -15.43
C ALA A 24 -4.65 9.32 -16.98
N LYS A 25 -3.47 9.53 -17.58
CA LYS A 25 -3.33 9.49 -19.04
C LYS A 25 -3.58 8.09 -19.59
N ILE A 26 -3.05 7.05 -18.94
CA ILE A 26 -3.24 5.66 -19.36
C ILE A 26 -4.74 5.30 -19.24
N HIS A 27 -5.36 5.66 -18.13
CA HIS A 27 -6.80 5.53 -17.92
C HIS A 27 -7.58 6.12 -19.11
N ASN A 28 -7.34 7.38 -19.46
CA ASN A 28 -8.09 8.06 -20.52
C ASN A 28 -7.79 7.53 -21.94
N GLN A 29 -6.60 6.97 -22.17
CA GLN A 29 -6.19 6.49 -23.49
C GLN A 29 -6.58 5.03 -23.74
N HIS A 30 -6.76 4.24 -22.69
CA HIS A 30 -7.02 2.80 -22.77
C HIS A 30 -8.26 2.45 -21.94
N PHE A 31 -9.45 2.63 -22.52
CA PHE A 31 -10.73 2.40 -21.83
C PHE A 31 -10.93 0.96 -21.34
N GLU A 32 -10.38 -0.03 -22.06
CA GLU A 32 -10.50 -1.45 -21.70
C GLU A 32 -9.57 -1.88 -20.56
N ALA A 33 -8.55 -1.07 -20.23
CA ALA A 33 -7.61 -1.42 -19.16
C ALA A 33 -8.26 -1.23 -17.79
N GLN A 34 -8.31 -2.28 -16.97
CA GLN A 34 -8.88 -2.20 -15.62
C GLN A 34 -7.89 -1.69 -14.56
N GLY A 35 -6.61 -1.59 -14.91
CA GLY A 35 -5.56 -1.20 -13.98
C GLY A 35 -4.17 -1.31 -14.58
N LEU A 36 -3.17 -1.19 -13.71
CA LEU A 36 -1.75 -1.32 -14.00
C LEU A 36 -1.17 -2.45 -13.14
N GLN A 37 -0.23 -3.21 -13.71
CA GLN A 37 0.48 -4.28 -13.04
C GLN A 37 1.99 -4.11 -13.26
N TRP A 38 2.78 -4.34 -12.22
CA TRP A 38 4.24 -4.32 -12.30
C TRP A 38 4.88 -5.25 -11.26
N SER A 39 6.15 -5.61 -11.46
CA SER A 39 6.91 -6.38 -10.46
C SER A 39 7.11 -5.55 -9.19
N SER A 40 6.82 -6.16 -8.04
CA SER A 40 7.02 -5.53 -6.73
C SER A 40 8.48 -5.15 -6.50
N LYS A 41 8.69 -4.12 -5.66
CA LYS A 41 10.03 -3.67 -5.25
C LYS A 41 10.49 -4.35 -3.95
N GLN A 42 9.55 -4.79 -3.11
CA GLN A 42 9.84 -5.34 -1.77
C GLN A 42 10.05 -6.85 -1.80
N ASP A 43 9.49 -7.54 -2.79
CA ASP A 43 9.54 -8.99 -2.95
C ASP A 43 9.53 -9.38 -4.44
N ASP A 44 9.64 -10.67 -4.73
CA ASP A 44 9.48 -11.24 -6.08
C ASP A 44 7.99 -11.29 -6.53
N GLY A 45 7.13 -10.55 -5.85
CA GLY A 45 5.70 -10.49 -6.10
C GLY A 45 5.31 -9.52 -7.22
N ILE A 46 4.00 -9.29 -7.30
CA ILE A 46 3.38 -8.40 -8.27
C ILE A 46 2.62 -7.32 -7.51
N ALA A 47 2.86 -6.06 -7.87
CA ALA A 47 2.06 -4.94 -7.43
C ALA A 47 1.02 -4.58 -8.50
N VAL A 48 -0.16 -4.19 -8.03
CA VAL A 48 -1.30 -3.83 -8.88
C VAL A 48 -1.92 -2.52 -8.42
N MET A 49 -2.38 -1.72 -9.37
CA MET A 49 -3.25 -0.56 -9.17
C MET A 49 -4.50 -0.78 -10.02
N LEU A 50 -5.68 -0.64 -9.45
CA LEU A 50 -6.94 -0.81 -10.17
C LEU A 50 -7.63 0.54 -10.36
N PHE A 51 -8.30 0.72 -11.51
CA PHE A 51 -9.16 1.87 -11.76
C PHE A 51 -10.55 1.57 -11.20
N GLU A 52 -10.96 2.32 -10.18
CA GLU A 52 -12.17 2.03 -9.40
C GLU A 52 -13.46 2.01 -10.23
N ASP A 53 -13.54 2.85 -11.27
CA ASP A 53 -14.69 2.99 -12.15
C ASP A 53 -14.84 1.81 -13.12
N ARG A 54 -13.82 0.93 -13.20
CA ARG A 54 -13.73 -0.20 -14.13
C ARG A 54 -13.74 -1.57 -13.46
N VAL A 55 -13.71 -1.59 -12.13
CA VAL A 55 -13.75 -2.83 -11.34
C VAL A 55 -15.10 -2.95 -10.67
N ASN A 56 -15.80 -4.06 -10.91
CA ASN A 56 -17.06 -4.32 -10.25
C ASN A 56 -16.79 -4.56 -8.75
N LYS A 57 -17.62 -3.99 -7.87
CA LYS A 57 -17.48 -4.14 -6.41
C LYS A 57 -17.46 -5.59 -5.94
N ASN A 58 -18.02 -6.51 -6.72
CA ASN A 58 -18.07 -7.94 -6.40
C ASN A 58 -17.00 -8.76 -7.13
N SER A 59 -16.07 -8.12 -7.85
CA SER A 59 -14.97 -8.81 -8.56
C SER A 59 -13.83 -9.23 -7.62
N LEU A 60 -13.74 -8.63 -6.43
CA LEU A 60 -12.72 -8.96 -5.45
C LEU A 60 -13.41 -9.60 -4.24
N SER A 61 -12.93 -10.78 -3.85
CA SER A 61 -13.31 -11.43 -2.60
C SER A 61 -12.12 -11.48 -1.66
N VAL A 62 -12.36 -11.17 -0.40
CA VAL A 62 -11.37 -11.35 0.66
C VAL A 62 -11.29 -12.84 0.95
N ILE A 63 -10.17 -13.48 0.60
CA ILE A 63 -9.94 -14.92 0.85
C ILE A 63 -9.49 -15.15 2.30
N ILE A 64 -8.78 -14.17 2.87
CA ILE A 64 -8.25 -14.19 4.23
C ILE A 64 -8.55 -12.84 4.86
N GLU A 65 -9.35 -12.82 5.92
CA GLU A 65 -9.61 -11.60 6.66
C GLU A 65 -8.34 -11.14 7.38
N SER A 66 -8.08 -9.82 7.33
CA SER A 66 -7.03 -9.22 8.13
C SER A 66 -7.41 -9.35 9.61
N LYS A 67 -6.47 -9.84 10.42
CA LYS A 67 -6.61 -9.89 11.86
C LYS A 67 -5.98 -8.65 12.48
N SER A 68 -6.56 -8.16 13.57
CA SER A 68 -5.93 -7.09 14.32
C SER A 68 -4.58 -7.56 14.84
N VAL A 69 -3.55 -6.72 14.70
CA VAL A 69 -2.21 -7.04 15.24
C VAL A 69 -2.25 -7.23 16.76
N SER A 70 -3.16 -6.50 17.44
CA SER A 70 -3.37 -6.61 18.89
C SER A 70 -3.91 -7.97 19.33
N GLU A 71 -4.47 -8.76 18.42
CA GLU A 71 -5.01 -10.09 18.70
C GLU A 71 -3.98 -11.20 18.40
N SER A 72 -2.78 -10.84 17.95
CA SER A 72 -1.73 -11.77 17.55
C SER A 72 -0.53 -11.66 18.48
N GLU A 73 -0.45 -12.56 19.47
CA GLU A 73 0.65 -12.59 20.46
C GLU A 73 2.03 -12.61 19.79
N SER A 74 2.22 -13.45 18.76
CA SER A 74 3.50 -13.54 18.05
C SER A 74 3.88 -12.25 17.31
N ALA A 75 2.88 -11.54 16.76
CA ALA A 75 3.15 -10.29 16.05
C ALA A 75 3.49 -9.16 17.03
N MET A 76 2.94 -9.20 18.23
CA MET A 76 3.28 -8.27 19.29
C MET A 76 4.70 -8.51 19.83
N GLU A 77 5.11 -9.78 19.99
CA GLU A 77 6.47 -10.16 20.37
C GLU A 77 7.52 -9.72 19.32
N ASP A 78 7.20 -9.87 18.03
CA ASP A 78 8.04 -9.36 16.94
C ASP A 78 8.18 -7.83 17.01
N ILE A 79 7.09 -7.11 17.30
CA ILE A 79 7.10 -5.66 17.46
C ILE A 79 7.95 -5.24 18.67
N GLU A 80 7.81 -5.92 19.82
CA GLU A 80 8.63 -5.65 21.02
C GLU A 80 10.11 -5.85 20.73
N THR A 81 10.46 -6.93 20.03
CA THR A 81 11.85 -7.20 19.61
C THR A 81 12.40 -6.06 18.74
N ILE A 82 11.62 -5.59 17.76
CA ILE A 82 12.02 -4.47 16.89
C ILE A 82 12.18 -3.17 17.70
N ILE A 83 11.30 -2.91 18.67
CA ILE A 83 11.36 -1.74 19.55
C ILE A 83 12.65 -1.76 20.37
N ASP A 84 12.99 -2.91 20.96
CA ASP A 84 14.20 -3.10 21.75
C ASP A 84 15.46 -2.91 20.90
N ASP A 85 15.51 -3.51 19.71
CA ASP A 85 16.64 -3.40 18.77
C ASP A 85 16.87 -1.95 18.30
N LEU A 86 15.80 -1.19 18.11
CA LEU A 86 15.86 0.20 17.67
C LEU A 86 15.99 1.20 18.85
N ALA A 87 16.04 0.71 20.09
CA ALA A 87 16.02 1.52 21.31
C ALA A 87 14.89 2.57 21.31
N MET A 88 13.73 2.19 20.75
CA MET A 88 12.56 3.04 20.68
C MET A 88 11.75 2.92 21.97
N VAL A 89 10.97 3.95 22.30
CA VAL A 89 10.03 3.91 23.41
C VAL A 89 8.62 3.93 22.83
N PRO A 90 7.75 2.96 23.16
CA PRO A 90 6.37 2.99 22.69
C PRO A 90 5.66 4.23 23.25
N ILE A 91 5.11 5.04 22.36
CA ILE A 91 4.25 6.16 22.74
C ILE A 91 2.85 5.58 22.91
N ASN A 92 2.40 5.44 24.15
CA ASN A 92 0.98 5.26 24.41
C ASN A 92 0.27 6.57 24.08
N ILE A 93 -0.36 6.62 22.90
CA ILE A 93 -1.38 7.63 22.59
C ILE A 93 -2.58 7.26 23.48
N GLY A 94 -2.53 7.67 24.75
CA GLY A 94 -3.63 7.48 25.68
C GLY A 94 -4.90 8.04 25.07
N GLY A 95 -5.96 7.22 25.04
CA GLY A 95 -7.31 7.70 24.81
C GLY A 95 -7.56 8.88 25.74
N GLY A 96 -8.08 9.97 25.18
CA GLY A 96 -8.49 11.13 25.95
C GLY A 96 -9.36 10.69 27.13
N ASP A 97 -9.06 11.24 28.29
CA ASP A 97 -9.93 11.16 29.45
C ASP A 97 -11.33 11.60 29.01
N PRO A 98 -12.39 10.79 29.22
CA PRO A 98 -13.74 11.14 28.77
C PRO A 98 -14.38 12.29 29.58
N ASP A 99 -13.68 12.91 30.54
CA ASP A 99 -14.21 13.92 31.46
C ASP A 99 -13.37 15.22 31.50
N ASP A 100 -13.11 15.86 30.35
CA ASP A 100 -12.69 17.27 30.26
C ASP A 100 -13.52 18.05 29.20
#